data_AF-A0A4P5QDW1-F1
#
_entry.id   AF-A0A4P5QDW1-F1
#
_cell.length_a   1.000
_cell.length_b   1.000
_cell.length_c   1.000
_cell.angle_alpha   90.00
_cell.angle_beta   90.00
_cell.angle_gamma   90.00
#
_symmetry.space_group_name_H-M   'P 1'
#
loop_
_entity.id
_entity.type
_entity.pdbx_description
1 polymer ?
#
loop_
_entity_poly.entity_id
_entity_poly.type
_entity_poly.pdbx_seq_one_letter_code
_entity_poly.pdbx_strand_id
1 'polypeptide(L)'
;MDNIFVYSDDIFARKAIVALLADIGSIPGSLKDVAIFSFGNNNISQQAMMLLLECKAERILILAKPSILQFFATLLPGVNIVFERYDTAINIIRKVILSFIQPVRKITYGEKDKMFSIKKLSASEHRITDLYIQGLPLSNIALLLNKSIKTISAHRRSAMKKMGVASNIELIQKGHLMRLLEQNTHSSFA
;
A
#
# COMPACT_ATOMS: atom_id res chain seq x y z
N MET A 1 16.68 18.19 10.52
CA MET A 1 16.29 16.81 10.11
C MET A 1 15.24 16.92 8.99
N ASP A 2 15.39 17.92 8.10
CA ASP A 2 14.22 18.60 7.53
C ASP A 2 13.76 18.03 6.17
N ASN A 3 14.34 16.89 5.75
CA ASN A 3 14.15 16.32 4.41
C ASN A 3 13.52 14.90 4.40
N ILE A 4 13.23 14.30 5.57
CA ILE A 4 12.62 12.97 5.66
C ILE A 4 11.31 13.03 6.44
N PHE A 5 10.21 12.74 5.74
CA PHE A 5 8.89 12.58 6.38
C PHE A 5 8.74 11.16 6.93
N VAL A 6 8.32 11.03 8.19
CA VAL A 6 8.06 9.73 8.81
C VAL A 6 6.66 9.67 9.40
N TYR A 7 5.84 8.80 8.82
CA TYR A 7 4.53 8.43 9.31
C TYR A 7 4.54 7.00 9.88
N SER A 8 3.87 6.79 11.01
CA SER A 8 3.47 5.45 11.45
C SER A 8 2.16 5.50 12.21
N ASP A 9 1.35 4.44 12.05
CA ASP A 9 0.16 4.19 12.85
C ASP A 9 0.47 3.63 14.25
N ASP A 10 1.74 3.35 14.55
CA ASP A 10 2.25 2.90 15.84
C ASP A 10 3.33 3.88 16.34
N ILE A 11 3.12 4.42 17.55
CA ILE A 11 4.03 5.40 18.15
C ILE A 11 5.41 4.83 18.47
N PHE A 12 5.50 3.55 18.84
CA PHE A 12 6.76 2.88 19.13
C PHE A 12 7.52 2.57 17.84
N ALA A 13 6.80 2.13 16.80
CA ALA A 13 7.36 1.95 15.47
C ALA A 13 7.94 3.27 14.93
N ARG A 14 7.19 4.37 15.07
CA ARG A 14 7.68 5.72 14.70
C ARG A 14 8.95 6.08 15.44
N LYS A 15 8.97 5.92 16.76
CA LYS A 15 10.16 6.21 17.59
C LYS A 15 11.36 5.38 17.18
N ALA A 16 11.16 4.08 16.91
CA ALA A 16 12.21 3.19 16.44
C ALA A 16 12.78 3.62 15.08
N ILE A 17 11.92 3.95 14.11
CA ILE A 17 12.35 4.46 12.80
C ILE A 17 13.13 5.77 12.97
N VAL A 18 12.61 6.73 13.74
CA VAL A 18 13.29 8.01 13.98
C VAL A 18 14.65 7.81 14.66
N ALA A 19 14.76 6.91 15.64
CA ALA A 19 16.02 6.57 16.28
C ALA A 19 17.01 5.95 15.28
N LEU A 20 16.56 5.01 14.45
CA LEU A 20 17.38 4.43 13.39
C LEU A 20 17.86 5.50 12.40
N LEU A 21 17.03 6.48 12.04
CA LEU A 21 17.41 7.59 11.17
C LEU A 21 18.47 8.50 11.80
N ALA A 22 18.37 8.77 13.10
CA ALA A 22 19.35 9.57 13.83
C ALA A 22 20.73 8.88 13.84
N ASP A 23 20.76 7.56 13.98
CA ASP A 23 21.99 6.75 13.98
C ASP A 23 22.69 6.68 12.61
N ILE A 24 21.98 6.96 11.51
CA ILE A 24 22.51 6.87 10.14
C ILE A 24 23.46 8.04 9.82
N GLY A 25 23.53 9.06 10.68
CA GLY A 25 24.44 10.19 10.53
C GLY A 25 24.00 11.19 9.46
N SER A 26 24.95 11.76 8.71
CA SER A 26 24.65 12.76 7.67
C SER A 26 23.86 12.14 6.52
N ILE A 27 22.59 12.50 6.42
CA ILE A 27 21.77 12.28 5.23
C ILE A 27 22.45 13.01 4.07
N PRO A 28 22.73 12.36 2.93
CA PRO A 28 23.33 13.03 1.78
C PRO A 28 22.50 14.27 1.42
N GLY A 29 23.13 15.42 1.21
CA GLY A 29 22.43 16.66 0.83
C GLY A 29 21.64 16.56 -0.49
N SER A 30 21.83 15.47 -1.25
CA SER A 30 21.07 15.10 -2.43
C SER A 30 19.74 14.38 -2.14
N LEU A 31 19.48 13.97 -0.89
CA LEU A 31 18.17 13.46 -0.48
C LEU A 31 17.24 14.64 -0.23
N LYS A 32 16.60 15.08 -1.30
CA LYS A 32 15.39 15.89 -1.18
C LYS A 32 14.20 14.94 -1.14
N ASP A 33 13.27 15.25 -0.25
CA ASP A 33 11.88 14.78 -0.31
C ASP A 33 11.70 13.25 -0.31
N VAL A 34 12.12 12.60 0.79
CA VAL A 34 11.89 11.16 1.01
C VAL A 34 10.85 10.95 2.11
N ALA A 35 9.97 9.97 1.94
CA ALA A 35 8.98 9.60 2.95
C ALA A 35 9.07 8.13 3.34
N ILE A 36 8.86 7.86 4.63
CA ILE A 36 8.73 6.52 5.20
C ILE A 36 7.35 6.44 5.86
N PHE A 37 6.54 5.49 5.41
CA PHE A 37 5.25 5.14 6.00
C PHE A 37 5.35 3.75 6.62
N SER A 38 4.93 3.61 7.86
CA SER A 38 4.86 2.33 8.55
C SER A 38 3.43 2.03 9.00
N PHE A 39 2.95 0.82 8.68
CA PHE A 39 1.63 0.32 9.04
C PHE A 39 1.78 -0.99 9.82
N GLY A 40 1.83 -0.89 11.15
CA GLY A 40 1.91 -2.02 12.07
C GLY A 40 0.56 -2.72 12.27
N ASN A 41 -0.53 -1.98 12.15
CA ASN A 41 -1.88 -2.54 12.29
C ASN A 41 -2.36 -3.20 11.01
N ASN A 42 -3.41 -4.02 11.10
CA ASN A 42 -4.00 -4.68 9.92
C ASN A 42 -4.92 -3.76 9.11
N ASN A 43 -5.28 -2.60 9.67
CA ASN A 43 -6.20 -1.64 9.09
C ASN A 43 -5.45 -0.36 8.75
N ILE A 44 -5.77 0.24 7.61
CA ILE A 44 -5.25 1.53 7.19
C ILE A 44 -6.35 2.56 7.46
N SER A 45 -6.07 3.58 8.27
CA SER A 45 -7.05 4.64 8.51
C SER A 45 -7.21 5.54 7.28
N GLN A 46 -8.37 6.19 7.15
CA GLN A 46 -8.60 7.16 6.09
C GLN A 46 -7.58 8.30 6.14
N GLN A 47 -7.22 8.78 7.34
CA GLN A 47 -6.22 9.83 7.52
C GLN A 47 -4.84 9.38 7.03
N ALA A 48 -4.43 8.15 7.36
CA ALA A 48 -3.17 7.59 6.90
C ALA A 48 -3.11 7.48 5.38
N MET A 49 -4.23 7.07 4.77
CA MET A 49 -4.37 7.01 3.32
C MET A 49 -4.25 8.39 2.68
N MET A 50 -4.95 9.40 3.20
CA MET A 50 -4.87 10.77 2.68
C MET A 50 -3.44 11.33 2.77
N LEU A 51 -2.76 11.12 3.90
CA LEU A 51 -1.35 11.52 4.05
C LEU A 51 -0.44 10.85 3.03
N LEU A 52 -0.67 9.58 2.70
CA LEU A 52 0.09 8.87 1.68
C LEU A 52 -0.18 9.43 0.27
N LEU A 53 -1.43 9.80 -0.04
CA LEU A 53 -1.81 10.30 -1.36
C LEU A 53 -1.36 11.74 -1.62
N GLU A 54 -1.41 12.58 -0.59
CA GLU A 54 -0.96 13.98 -0.66
C GLU A 54 0.57 14.11 -0.50
N CYS A 55 1.26 12.98 -0.25
CA CYS A 55 2.69 12.96 -0.06
C CYS A 55 3.42 13.37 -1.36
N LYS A 56 4.16 14.48 -1.30
CA LYS A 56 4.96 15.02 -2.42
C LYS A 56 6.38 14.47 -2.46
N ALA A 57 6.70 13.49 -1.63
CA ALA A 57 8.03 12.89 -1.61
C ALA A 57 8.34 12.21 -2.96
N GLU A 58 9.54 12.44 -3.48
CA GLU A 58 10.03 11.82 -4.72
C GLU A 58 10.19 10.31 -4.57
N ARG A 59 10.46 9.82 -3.36
CA ARG A 59 10.62 8.40 -3.05
C ARG A 59 9.91 8.06 -1.75
N ILE A 60 9.14 6.97 -1.77
CA ILE A 60 8.34 6.52 -0.62
C ILE A 60 8.74 5.08 -0.26
N LEU A 61 9.02 4.83 1.02
CA LEU A 61 9.17 3.50 1.58
C LEU A 61 7.92 3.16 2.41
N ILE A 62 7.28 2.03 2.12
CA ILE A 62 6.14 1.52 2.86
C ILE A 62 6.58 0.24 3.59
N LEU A 63 6.58 0.32 4.92
CA LEU A 63 6.80 -0.81 5.82
C LEU A 63 5.45 -1.31 6.34
N ALA A 64 5.02 -2.51 5.95
CA ALA A 64 3.75 -3.04 6.42
C ALA A 64 3.70 -4.56 6.45
N LYS A 65 2.60 -5.13 6.96
CA LYS A 65 2.31 -6.57 6.84
C LYS A 65 2.02 -6.95 5.39
N PRO A 66 2.23 -8.23 4.99
CA PRO A 66 2.05 -8.68 3.61
C PRO A 66 0.69 -8.34 2.98
N SER A 67 -0.41 -8.38 3.75
CA SER A 67 -1.76 -8.07 3.25
C SER A 67 -1.94 -6.58 2.89
N ILE A 68 -1.28 -5.68 3.61
CA ILE A 68 -1.29 -4.24 3.34
C ILE A 68 -0.37 -3.91 2.17
N LEU A 69 0.82 -4.52 2.13
CA LEU A 69 1.75 -4.36 1.01
C LEU A 69 1.11 -4.82 -0.30
N GLN A 70 0.46 -5.98 -0.31
CA GLN A 70 -0.26 -6.48 -1.48
C GLN A 70 -1.39 -5.53 -1.90
N PHE A 71 -2.11 -4.96 -0.95
CA PHE A 71 -3.17 -3.98 -1.24
C PHE A 71 -2.61 -2.72 -1.93
N PHE A 72 -1.58 -2.11 -1.35
CA PHE A 72 -0.94 -0.95 -1.96
C PHE A 72 -0.30 -1.27 -3.31
N ALA A 73 0.40 -2.41 -3.43
CA ALA A 73 1.00 -2.83 -4.70
C ALA A 73 -0.05 -3.02 -5.81
N THR A 74 -1.26 -3.46 -5.46
CA THR A 74 -2.37 -3.62 -6.42
C THR A 74 -2.99 -2.29 -6.85
N LEU A 75 -3.05 -1.28 -5.97
CA LEU A 75 -3.77 -0.03 -6.21
C LEU A 75 -2.90 1.20 -6.50
N LEU A 76 -1.65 1.22 -6.03
CA LEU A 76 -0.67 2.29 -6.23
C LEU A 76 0.52 1.77 -7.07
N PRO A 77 0.30 1.39 -8.34
CA PRO A 77 1.42 1.02 -9.22
C PRO A 77 2.24 2.28 -9.54
N GLY A 78 3.38 2.47 -8.88
CA GLY A 78 4.28 3.60 -9.10
C GLY A 78 5.75 3.20 -9.01
N VAL A 79 6.60 3.80 -9.84
CA VAL A 79 8.05 3.49 -9.93
C VAL A 79 8.86 3.99 -8.71
N ASN A 80 8.26 4.80 -7.86
CA ASN A 80 8.93 5.49 -6.75
C ASN A 80 8.52 4.98 -5.35
N ILE A 81 7.78 3.87 -5.27
CA ILE A 81 7.36 3.27 -4.01
C ILE A 81 8.12 1.95 -3.79
N VAL A 82 8.83 1.87 -2.68
CA VAL A 82 9.48 0.65 -2.19
C VAL A 82 8.59 0.01 -1.12
N PHE A 83 8.35 -1.28 -1.23
CA PHE A 83 7.50 -2.04 -0.32
C PHE A 83 8.34 -3.05 0.45
N GLU A 84 8.28 -2.98 1.78
CA GLU A 84 9.04 -3.89 2.64
C GLU A 84 8.25 -4.36 3.86
N ARG A 85 8.59 -5.56 4.34
CA ARG A 85 7.86 -6.19 5.43
C ARG A 85 8.20 -5.57 6.78
N TYR A 86 7.16 -5.11 7.48
CA TYR A 86 7.28 -4.57 8.84
C TYR A 86 7.53 -5.67 9.89
N ASP A 87 7.06 -6.89 9.66
CA ASP A 87 7.17 -8.03 10.57
C ASP A 87 8.49 -8.80 10.42
N THR A 88 9.60 -8.07 10.24
CA THR A 88 10.95 -8.63 10.07
C THR A 88 11.85 -8.23 11.23
N ALA A 89 13.02 -8.87 11.34
CA ALA A 89 13.99 -8.52 12.36
C ALA A 89 14.49 -7.08 12.21
N ILE A 90 14.74 -6.39 13.32
CA ILE A 90 15.11 -4.96 13.34
C ILE A 90 16.37 -4.63 12.53
N ASN A 91 17.32 -5.56 12.45
CA ASN A 91 18.52 -5.43 11.64
C ASN A 91 18.23 -5.45 10.13
N ILE A 92 17.17 -6.14 9.69
CA ILE A 92 16.69 -6.13 8.31
C ILE A 92 16.04 -4.79 8.01
N ILE A 93 15.14 -4.32 8.88
CA ILE A 93 14.50 -3.00 8.75
C ILE A 93 15.55 -1.88 8.69
N ARG A 94 16.58 -1.94 9.53
CA ARG A 94 17.70 -0.99 9.51
C ARG A 94 18.42 -1.00 8.16
N LYS A 95 18.71 -2.18 7.60
CA LYS A 95 19.35 -2.31 6.28
C LYS A 95 18.49 -1.75 5.15
N VAL A 96 17.18 -2.01 5.19
CA VAL A 96 16.20 -1.48 4.23
C VAL A 96 16.17 0.05 4.28
N ILE A 97 16.06 0.63 5.48
CA ILE A 97 16.04 2.09 5.65
C ILE A 97 17.36 2.69 5.17
N LEU A 98 18.50 2.06 5.51
CA LEU A 98 19.83 2.46 5.05
C LEU A 98 19.94 2.46 3.52
N SER A 99 19.55 1.37 2.85
CA SER A 99 19.64 1.25 1.38
C SER A 99 18.64 2.16 0.65
N PHE A 100 17.50 2.42 1.28
CA PHE A 100 16.50 3.36 0.77
C PHE A 100 17.04 4.80 0.80
N ILE A 101 17.63 5.21 1.92
CA ILE A 101 18.16 6.56 2.14
C ILE A 101 19.46 6.78 1.41
N GLN A 102 20.38 5.83 1.46
CA GLN A 102 21.64 5.90 0.74
C GLN A 102 21.55 4.89 -0.39
N PRO A 103 21.13 5.29 -1.61
CA PRO A 103 21.18 4.41 -2.76
C PRO A 103 22.65 4.19 -3.14
N VAL A 104 23.38 3.43 -2.33
CA VAL A 104 24.73 2.95 -2.62
C VAL A 104 24.63 2.13 -3.90
N ARG A 105 25.52 2.41 -4.86
CA ARG A 105 25.60 1.70 -6.14
C ARG A 105 25.52 0.19 -5.92
N LYS A 106 24.46 -0.42 -6.45
CA LYS A 106 24.21 -1.88 -6.56
C LYS A 106 24.45 -2.65 -5.26
N ILE A 107 23.42 -2.71 -4.42
CA ILE A 107 23.29 -3.79 -3.46
C ILE A 107 22.01 -4.56 -3.79
N THR A 108 22.19 -5.67 -4.51
CA THR A 108 21.14 -6.67 -4.76
C THR A 108 20.98 -7.52 -3.50
N TYR A 109 20.20 -7.05 -2.53
CA TYR A 109 19.69 -7.92 -1.46
C TYR A 109 18.17 -7.91 -1.50
N GLY A 110 17.64 -8.83 -2.28
CA GLY A 110 16.31 -9.38 -2.08
C GLY A 110 16.48 -10.88 -2.17
N GLU A 111 16.29 -11.59 -1.05
CA GLU A 111 15.80 -12.96 -1.17
C GLU A 111 14.63 -12.91 -2.15
N LYS A 112 14.68 -13.77 -3.17
CA LYS A 112 13.64 -13.96 -4.18
C LYS A 112 12.36 -14.55 -3.57
N ASP A 113 11.97 -14.12 -2.39
CA ASP A 113 10.75 -14.53 -1.73
C ASP A 113 9.61 -13.72 -2.31
N LYS A 114 9.07 -14.26 -3.41
CA LYS A 114 7.79 -13.88 -4.04
C LYS A 114 7.53 -12.39 -3.93
N MET A 115 8.25 -11.61 -4.75
CA MET A 115 7.82 -10.27 -5.14
C MET A 115 6.30 -10.33 -5.29
N PHE A 116 5.58 -9.56 -4.47
CA PHE A 116 4.12 -9.52 -4.42
C PHE A 116 3.62 -9.64 -5.86
N SER A 117 2.68 -10.55 -6.13
CA SER A 117 2.16 -10.59 -7.49
C SER A 117 1.38 -9.29 -7.68
N ILE A 118 2.03 -8.28 -8.28
CA ILE A 118 1.47 -6.97 -8.62
C ILE A 118 0.43 -7.24 -9.71
N LYS A 119 -0.72 -7.75 -9.28
CA LYS A 119 -1.84 -8.09 -10.14
C LYS A 119 -2.84 -6.98 -9.96
N LYS A 120 -2.90 -6.10 -10.95
CA LYS A 120 -3.95 -5.11 -11.06
C LYS A 120 -5.32 -5.81 -11.13
N LEU A 121 -6.33 -5.14 -10.57
CA LEU A 121 -7.71 -5.54 -10.77
C LEU A 121 -8.05 -5.39 -12.27
N SER A 122 -8.77 -6.36 -12.82
CA SER A 122 -9.39 -6.20 -14.14
C SER A 122 -10.56 -5.22 -14.05
N ALA A 123 -11.00 -4.67 -15.18
CA ALA A 123 -12.17 -3.79 -15.22
C ALA A 123 -13.41 -4.44 -14.59
N SER A 124 -13.63 -5.75 -14.83
CA SER A 124 -14.75 -6.48 -14.24
C SER A 124 -14.58 -6.69 -12.73
N GLU A 125 -13.39 -7.03 -12.27
CA GLU A 125 -13.10 -7.19 -10.83
C GLU A 125 -13.27 -5.88 -10.08
N HIS A 126 -12.78 -4.78 -10.66
CA HIS A 126 -12.97 -3.42 -10.17
C HIS A 126 -14.45 -3.09 -10.08
N ARG A 127 -15.19 -3.20 -11.19
CA ARG A 127 -16.61 -2.82 -11.25
C ARG A 127 -17.49 -3.62 -10.29
N ILE A 128 -17.25 -4.93 -10.17
CA ILE A 128 -17.98 -5.80 -9.24
C ILE A 128 -17.67 -5.42 -7.79
N THR A 129 -16.39 -5.14 -7.50
CA THR A 129 -15.96 -4.73 -6.16
C THR A 129 -16.60 -3.40 -5.77
N ASP A 130 -16.57 -2.41 -6.66
CA ASP A 130 -17.19 -1.10 -6.47
C ASP A 130 -18.70 -1.21 -6.16
N LEU A 131 -19.47 -1.96 -6.98
CA LEU A 131 -20.90 -2.18 -6.73
C LEU A 131 -21.17 -2.90 -5.41
N TYR A 132 -20.32 -3.86 -5.05
CA TYR A 132 -20.46 -4.59 -3.79
C TYR A 132 -20.21 -3.69 -2.57
N ILE A 133 -19.22 -2.79 -2.64
CA ILE A 133 -18.94 -1.79 -1.59
C ILE A 133 -20.10 -0.80 -1.42
N GLN A 134 -20.85 -0.51 -2.50
CA GLN A 134 -22.07 0.29 -2.45
C GLN A 134 -23.25 -0.43 -1.76
N GLY A 135 -23.06 -1.68 -1.33
CA GLY A 135 -24.07 -2.46 -0.63
C GLY A 135 -24.98 -3.29 -1.54
N LEU A 136 -24.72 -3.36 -2.85
CA LEU A 136 -25.51 -4.22 -3.72
C LEU A 136 -25.21 -5.70 -3.43
N PRO A 137 -26.24 -6.53 -3.21
CA PRO A 137 -26.04 -7.97 -3.06
C PRO A 137 -25.58 -8.58 -4.40
N LEU A 138 -24.85 -9.70 -4.33
CA LEU A 138 -24.30 -10.34 -5.53
C LEU A 138 -25.36 -10.72 -6.56
N SER A 139 -26.58 -11.03 -6.12
CA SER A 139 -27.73 -11.29 -6.99
C SER A 139 -28.09 -10.08 -7.84
N ASN A 140 -28.12 -8.89 -7.22
CA ASN A 140 -28.47 -7.65 -7.93
C ASN A 140 -27.33 -7.24 -8.87
N ILE A 141 -26.07 -7.44 -8.47
CA ILE A 141 -24.91 -7.21 -9.34
C ILE A 141 -24.94 -8.16 -10.56
N ALA A 142 -25.30 -9.43 -10.33
CA ALA A 142 -25.43 -10.44 -11.38
C ALA A 142 -26.49 -10.03 -12.42
N LEU A 143 -27.66 -9.57 -11.95
CA LEU A 143 -28.72 -9.03 -12.82
C LEU A 143 -28.24 -7.79 -13.58
N LEU A 144 -27.66 -6.81 -12.87
CA LEU A 144 -27.19 -5.54 -13.45
C LEU A 144 -26.14 -5.74 -14.54
N LEU A 145 -25.22 -6.70 -14.35
CA LEU A 145 -24.13 -6.96 -15.29
C LEU A 145 -24.46 -8.07 -16.30
N ASN A 146 -25.68 -8.62 -16.27
CA ASN A 146 -26.13 -9.75 -17.08
C ASN A 146 -25.13 -10.94 -17.04
N LYS A 147 -24.78 -11.37 -15.82
CA LYS A 147 -23.88 -12.51 -15.55
C LYS A 147 -24.47 -13.42 -14.49
N SER A 148 -24.00 -14.68 -14.44
CA SER A 148 -24.40 -15.58 -13.35
C SER A 148 -23.83 -15.11 -12.00
N ILE A 149 -24.55 -15.39 -10.91
CA ILE A 149 -24.06 -15.15 -9.53
C ILE A 149 -22.72 -15.87 -9.30
N LYS A 150 -22.54 -17.06 -9.89
CA LYS A 150 -21.28 -17.83 -9.83
C LYS A 150 -20.11 -17.03 -10.43
N THR A 151 -20.32 -16.41 -11.59
CA THR A 151 -19.33 -15.57 -12.27
C THR A 151 -19.00 -14.33 -11.42
N ILE A 152 -20.00 -13.62 -10.90
CA ILE A 152 -19.79 -12.46 -10.03
C ILE A 152 -19.00 -12.85 -8.77
N SER A 153 -19.37 -13.96 -8.12
CA SER A 153 -18.69 -14.48 -6.94
C SER A 153 -17.22 -14.86 -7.24
N ALA A 154 -16.96 -15.45 -8.40
CA ALA A 154 -15.61 -15.78 -8.84
C ALA A 154 -14.75 -14.52 -9.06
N HIS A 155 -15.28 -13.50 -9.74
CA HIS A 155 -14.57 -12.22 -9.90
C HIS A 155 -14.31 -11.54 -8.56
N ARG A 156 -15.29 -11.50 -7.64
CA ARG A 156 -15.09 -10.96 -6.30
C ARG A 156 -13.98 -11.69 -5.55
N ARG A 157 -13.98 -13.03 -5.54
CA ARG A 157 -12.90 -13.80 -4.90
C ARG A 157 -11.53 -13.54 -5.55
N SER A 158 -11.49 -13.38 -6.87
CA SER A 158 -10.25 -13.00 -7.57
C SER A 158 -9.77 -11.61 -7.14
N ALA A 159 -10.68 -10.63 -7.08
CA ALA A 159 -10.38 -9.28 -6.59
C ALA A 159 -9.86 -9.32 -5.15
N MET A 160 -10.51 -10.06 -4.25
CA MET A 160 -10.08 -10.24 -2.87
C MET A 160 -8.65 -10.79 -2.78
N LYS A 161 -8.35 -11.83 -3.56
CA LYS A 161 -7.01 -12.43 -3.62
C LYS A 161 -5.97 -11.42 -4.11
N LYS A 162 -6.29 -10.61 -5.12
CA LYS A 162 -5.39 -9.57 -5.64
C LYS A 162 -5.17 -8.45 -4.64
N MET A 163 -6.22 -8.00 -3.94
CA MET A 163 -6.15 -6.96 -2.91
C MET A 163 -5.57 -7.45 -1.56
N GLY A 164 -5.23 -8.74 -1.46
CA GLY A 164 -4.71 -9.32 -0.22
C GLY A 164 -5.71 -9.22 0.94
N VAL A 165 -7.00 -9.44 0.69
CA VAL A 165 -8.06 -9.49 1.71
C VAL A 165 -8.64 -10.89 1.83
N ALA A 166 -8.96 -11.29 3.05
CA ALA A 166 -9.44 -12.64 3.37
C ALA A 166 -10.95 -12.68 3.65
N SER A 167 -11.59 -11.55 3.93
CA SER A 167 -13.02 -11.49 4.30
C SER A 167 -13.79 -10.42 3.53
N ASN A 168 -15.12 -10.55 3.48
CA ASN A 168 -15.98 -9.52 2.90
C ASN A 168 -15.89 -8.19 3.67
N ILE A 169 -15.69 -8.25 4.99
CA ILE A 169 -15.53 -7.06 5.84
C ILE A 169 -14.25 -6.32 5.45
N GLU A 170 -13.13 -7.03 5.32
CA GLU A 170 -11.87 -6.45 4.86
C GLU A 170 -11.99 -5.90 3.43
N LEU A 171 -12.72 -6.59 2.54
CA LEU A 171 -12.99 -6.10 1.18
C LEU A 171 -13.75 -4.77 1.20
N ILE A 172 -14.76 -4.64 2.06
CA ILE A 172 -15.53 -3.39 2.20
C ILE A 172 -14.63 -2.28 2.76
N GLN A 173 -13.90 -2.54 3.84
CA GLN A 173 -12.99 -1.56 4.46
C GLN A 173 -11.93 -1.05 3.47
N LYS A 174 -11.19 -1.96 2.84
CA LYS A 174 -10.18 -1.61 1.82
C LYS A 174 -10.81 -1.03 0.55
N GLY A 175 -12.05 -1.42 0.26
CA GLY A 175 -12.85 -0.89 -0.83
C GLY A 175 -13.19 0.58 -0.69
N HIS A 176 -13.54 1.05 0.51
CA HIS A 176 -13.73 2.47 0.76
C HIS A 176 -12.44 3.26 0.53
N LEU A 177 -11.29 2.72 0.94
CA LEU A 177 -9.99 3.33 0.67
C LEU A 177 -9.67 3.38 -0.84
N MET A 178 -9.97 2.31 -1.57
CA MET A 178 -9.82 2.27 -3.03
C MET A 178 -10.64 3.37 -3.72
N ARG A 179 -11.88 3.61 -3.29
CA ARG A 179 -12.70 4.71 -3.83
C ARG A 179 -12.12 6.10 -3.53
N LEU A 180 -11.50 6.27 -2.37
CA LEU A 180 -10.78 7.53 -2.06
C LEU A 180 -9.63 7.77 -3.04
N LEU A 181 -8.90 6.72 -3.45
CA LEU A 181 -7.86 6.86 -4.48
C LEU A 181 -8.43 7.40 -5.78
N GLU A 182 -9.55 6.83 -6.24
CA GLU A 182 -10.18 7.19 -7.51
C GLU A 182 -10.62 8.65 -7.53
N GLN A 183 -11.24 9.12 -6.44
CA GLN A 183 -11.67 10.52 -6.29
C GLN A 183 -10.49 11.49 -6.37
N ASN A 184 -9.34 11.13 -5.78
CA ASN A 184 -8.15 11.98 -5.79
C ASN A 184 -7.38 11.95 -7.13
N THR A 185 -7.51 10.88 -7.92
CA THR A 185 -6.91 10.83 -9.27
C THR A 185 -7.64 11.71 -10.29
N HIS A 186 -8.96 11.93 -10.12
CA HIS A 186 -9.74 12.80 -11.01
C HIS A 186 -9.56 14.30 -10.73
N SER A 187 -9.01 14.68 -9.59
CA SER A 187 -8.70 16.07 -9.22
C SER A 187 -7.29 16.54 -9.63
N SER A 188 -6.45 15.66 -10.19
CA SER A 188 -5.08 15.99 -10.61
C SER A 188 -4.90 16.21 -12.13
N PHE A 189 -6.01 16.21 -12.88
CA PHE A 189 -6.04 16.45 -14.34
C PHE A 189 -7.04 17.55 -14.75
N ALA A 190 -7.44 18.42 -13.81
CA ALA A 190 -8.19 19.64 -14.10
C ALA A 190 -7.31 20.86 -13.80
#